data_AF-A0A843J6W6-F1
#
_entry.id   AF-A0A843J6W6-F1
#
_cell.length_a   1.000
_cell.length_b   1.000
_cell.length_c   1.000
_cell.angle_alpha   90.00
_cell.angle_beta   90.00
_cell.angle_gamma   90.00
#
_symmetry.space_group_name_H-M   'P 1'
#
loop_
_entity.id
_entity.type
_entity.pdbx_description
1 polymer ?
#
loop_
_entity_poly.entity_id
_entity_poly.type
_entity_poly.pdbx_seq_one_letter_code
_entity_poly.pdbx_strand_id
1 'polypeptide(L)'
;NAFNRSVLSSGRINILKGMDNAPKNAFDDVCAVNALEKSVAVDIDLSPIIGKRGIARQKALAAYADILKFHRKYGFMLTISSGARTYTRLRGVREITNLCSHFGMTDEETIAALNSVSALLNPQNAVTVNPQNFGAPSENDSSVGESAACEESGESYDDIGNAEEIS
;
A
#
# COMPACT_ATOMS: atom_id res chain seq x y z
N ASN A 1 -23.22 0.09 3.42
CA ASN A 1 -22.08 -0.68 2.86
C ASN A 1 -21.66 -0.29 1.43
N ALA A 2 -22.40 0.57 0.71
CA ALA A 2 -22.09 0.86 -0.70
C ALA A 2 -20.70 1.48 -0.92
N PHE A 3 -20.23 2.34 -0.01
CA PHE A 3 -18.94 3.01 -0.14
C PHE A 3 -17.75 2.03 -0.15
N ASN A 4 -17.56 1.23 0.90
CA ASN A 4 -16.45 0.27 0.99
C ASN A 4 -16.45 -0.72 -0.17
N ARG A 5 -17.64 -1.20 -0.57
CA ARG A 5 -17.78 -2.05 -1.77
C ARG A 5 -17.30 -1.31 -3.01
N SER A 6 -17.76 -0.08 -3.26
CA SER A 6 -17.37 0.69 -4.45
C SER A 6 -15.86 0.99 -4.51
N VAL A 7 -15.24 1.30 -3.36
CA VAL A 7 -13.81 1.60 -3.27
C VAL A 7 -12.98 0.34 -3.55
N LEU A 8 -13.31 -0.79 -2.92
CA LEU A 8 -12.68 -2.07 -3.22
C LEU A 8 -12.97 -2.52 -4.65
N SER A 9 -14.14 -2.19 -5.21
CA SER A 9 -14.48 -2.49 -6.59
C SER A 9 -13.57 -1.77 -7.60
N SER A 10 -13.14 -0.54 -7.29
CA SER A 10 -12.39 0.32 -8.20
C SER A 10 -10.97 -0.16 -8.55
N GLY A 11 -10.35 -1.01 -7.73
CA GLY A 11 -8.99 -1.53 -7.94
C GLY A 11 -7.86 -0.49 -7.80
N ARG A 12 -8.17 0.75 -7.39
CA ARG A 12 -7.18 1.85 -7.29
C ARG A 12 -6.59 2.05 -5.88
N ILE A 13 -6.97 1.21 -4.92
CA ILE A 13 -6.49 1.32 -3.54
C ILE A 13 -5.64 0.11 -3.16
N ASN A 14 -4.53 0.36 -2.47
CA ASN A 14 -3.67 -0.70 -1.96
C ASN A 14 -4.01 -1.07 -0.51
N ILE A 15 -4.53 -0.10 0.26
CA ILE A 15 -4.82 -0.27 1.69
C ILE A 15 -6.17 0.35 2.04
N LEU A 16 -7.05 -0.43 2.67
CA LEU A 16 -8.29 0.03 3.28
C LEU A 16 -8.05 0.32 4.78
N LYS A 17 -8.24 1.57 5.21
CA LYS A 17 -8.05 2.01 6.61
C LYS A 17 -9.37 2.46 7.26
N GLY A 18 -9.33 2.68 8.57
CA GLY A 18 -10.42 3.32 9.32
C GLY A 18 -11.57 2.40 9.71
N MET A 19 -11.32 1.09 9.82
CA MET A 19 -12.33 0.09 10.19
C MET A 19 -12.85 0.29 11.62
N ASP A 20 -12.09 0.95 12.49
CA ASP A 20 -12.47 1.27 13.87
C ASP A 20 -13.61 2.30 13.98
N ASN A 21 -13.78 3.15 12.97
CA ASN A 21 -14.83 4.17 12.90
C ASN A 21 -15.92 3.83 11.88
N ALA A 22 -15.79 2.70 11.19
CA ALA A 22 -16.76 2.29 10.19
C ALA A 22 -18.09 1.89 10.87
N PRO A 23 -19.24 2.12 10.20
CA PRO A 23 -20.54 1.67 10.69
C PRO A 23 -20.57 0.17 10.97
N LYS A 24 -21.49 -0.28 11.83
CA LYS A 24 -21.72 -1.71 12.04
C LYS A 24 -22.02 -2.39 10.70
N ASN A 25 -21.37 -3.53 10.43
CA ASN A 25 -21.43 -4.28 9.17
C ASN A 25 -20.80 -3.59 7.95
N ALA A 26 -19.99 -2.54 8.13
CA ALA A 26 -19.36 -1.85 6.99
C ALA A 26 -18.35 -2.71 6.22
N PHE A 27 -17.89 -3.82 6.80
CA PHE A 27 -17.09 -4.84 6.15
C PHE A 27 -17.87 -6.15 6.17
N ASP A 28 -18.12 -6.72 5.00
CA ASP A 28 -18.90 -7.93 4.81
C ASP A 28 -18.14 -8.95 3.94
N ASP A 29 -18.73 -10.13 3.76
CA ASP A 29 -18.14 -11.21 2.96
C ASP A 29 -17.75 -10.75 1.54
N VAL A 30 -18.55 -9.87 0.93
CA VAL A 30 -18.26 -9.31 -0.41
C VAL A 30 -17.04 -8.39 -0.37
N CYS A 31 -16.90 -7.57 0.67
CA CYS A 31 -15.71 -6.76 0.86
C CYS A 31 -14.46 -7.63 1.06
N ALA A 32 -14.57 -8.72 1.83
CA ALA A 32 -13.46 -9.62 2.09
C ALA A 32 -12.99 -10.34 0.82
N VAL A 33 -13.92 -10.84 0.00
CA VAL A 33 -13.61 -11.45 -1.31
C VAL A 33 -12.95 -10.44 -2.25
N ASN A 34 -13.51 -9.23 -2.36
CA ASN A 34 -12.90 -8.19 -3.19
C ASN A 34 -11.49 -7.81 -2.72
N ALA A 35 -11.26 -7.75 -1.40
CA ALA A 35 -9.94 -7.45 -0.85
C ALA A 35 -8.90 -8.52 -1.21
N LEU A 36 -9.29 -9.80 -1.14
CA LEU A 36 -8.46 -10.91 -1.59
C LEU A 36 -8.16 -10.83 -3.09
N GLU A 37 -9.20 -10.77 -3.92
CA GLU A 37 -9.07 -10.80 -5.39
C GLU A 37 -8.21 -9.65 -5.94
N LYS A 38 -8.30 -8.47 -5.31
CA LYS A 38 -7.59 -7.27 -5.76
C LYS A 38 -6.32 -6.99 -4.98
N SER A 39 -5.90 -7.93 -4.13
CA SER A 39 -4.70 -7.79 -3.30
C SER A 39 -4.69 -6.48 -2.48
N VAL A 40 -5.86 -6.06 -2.00
CA VAL A 40 -6.02 -4.87 -1.15
C VAL A 40 -5.79 -5.28 0.29
N ALA A 41 -4.83 -4.64 0.96
CA ALA A 41 -4.63 -4.83 2.39
C ALA A 41 -5.74 -4.16 3.20
N VAL A 42 -6.11 -4.76 4.32
CA VAL A 42 -6.89 -4.08 5.36
C VAL A 42 -5.96 -3.71 6.51
N ASP A 43 -6.03 -2.46 6.97
CA ASP A 43 -5.14 -1.94 8.02
C ASP A 43 -5.80 -1.94 9.40
N ILE A 44 -5.02 -2.37 10.39
CA ILE A 44 -5.27 -2.18 11.81
C ILE A 44 -4.42 -1.00 12.28
N ASP A 45 -5.06 0.14 12.51
CA ASP A 45 -4.43 1.31 13.14
C ASP A 45 -4.46 1.13 14.66
N LEU A 46 -3.31 1.20 15.34
CA LEU A 46 -3.22 1.08 16.79
C LEU A 46 -3.55 2.39 17.52
N SER A 47 -3.59 3.52 16.82
CA SER A 47 -3.89 4.84 17.40
C SER A 47 -5.20 4.90 18.20
N PRO A 48 -6.30 4.23 17.79
CA PRO A 48 -7.55 4.17 18.55
C PRO A 48 -7.41 3.39 19.86
N ILE A 49 -6.60 2.32 19.87
CA ILE A 49 -6.38 1.49 21.07
C ILE A 49 -5.58 2.29 22.10
N ILE A 50 -4.53 2.99 21.65
CA ILE A 50 -3.63 3.77 22.51
C ILE A 50 -4.30 5.07 22.98
N GLY A 51 -4.96 5.79 22.05
CA GLY A 51 -5.41 7.17 22.25
C GLY A 51 -6.85 7.34 22.73
N LYS A 52 -7.80 6.47 22.32
CA LYS A 52 -9.20 6.58 22.74
C LYS A 52 -9.43 5.97 24.11
N ARG A 53 -10.56 6.23 24.76
CA ARG A 53 -10.94 5.67 26.07
C ARG A 53 -12.38 5.18 26.06
N GLY A 54 -12.73 4.35 27.06
CA GLY A 54 -14.09 3.85 27.28
C GLY A 54 -14.69 3.15 26.06
N ILE A 55 -15.95 3.46 25.76
CA ILE A 55 -16.74 2.85 24.67
C ILE A 55 -16.03 2.98 23.32
N ALA A 56 -15.36 4.11 23.06
CA ALA A 56 -14.69 4.33 21.78
C ALA A 56 -13.51 3.37 21.56
N ARG A 57 -12.78 3.02 22.63
CA ARG A 57 -11.72 2.00 22.58
C ARG A 57 -12.30 0.60 22.42
N GLN A 58 -13.37 0.29 23.14
CA GLN A 58 -14.05 -1.01 23.04
C GLN A 58 -14.60 -1.26 21.64
N LYS A 59 -15.18 -0.22 20.99
CA LYS A 59 -15.64 -0.30 19.59
C LYS A 59 -14.50 -0.61 18.63
N ALA A 60 -13.35 0.03 18.79
CA ALA A 60 -12.18 -0.27 17.96
C ALA A 60 -11.70 -1.71 18.13
N LEU A 61 -11.59 -2.19 19.37
CA LEU A 61 -11.22 -3.59 19.66
C LEU A 61 -12.20 -4.59 19.05
N ALA A 62 -13.50 -4.32 19.16
CA ALA A 62 -14.53 -5.17 18.57
C ALA A 62 -14.44 -5.18 17.03
N ALA A 63 -14.26 -4.01 16.41
CA ALA A 63 -14.10 -3.91 14.96
C ALA A 63 -12.86 -4.69 14.47
N TYR A 64 -11.74 -4.60 15.18
CA TYR A 64 -10.53 -5.36 14.82
C TYR A 64 -10.68 -6.86 15.03
N ALA A 65 -11.36 -7.29 16.09
CA ALA A 65 -11.70 -8.70 16.25
C ALA A 65 -12.58 -9.22 15.11
N ASP A 66 -13.51 -8.41 14.60
CA ASP A 66 -14.34 -8.79 13.46
C ASP A 66 -13.53 -8.84 12.15
N ILE A 67 -12.67 -7.86 11.88
CA ILE A 67 -11.75 -7.89 10.73
C ILE A 67 -10.85 -9.13 10.79
N LEU A 68 -10.35 -9.49 11.97
CA LEU A 68 -9.52 -10.68 12.15
C LEU A 68 -10.27 -11.98 11.82
N LYS A 69 -11.55 -12.08 12.17
CA LYS A 69 -12.40 -13.21 11.75
C LYS A 69 -12.51 -13.29 10.24
N PHE A 70 -12.72 -12.16 9.57
CA PHE A 70 -12.76 -12.12 8.11
C PHE A 70 -11.41 -12.49 7.49
N HIS A 71 -10.31 -11.98 8.04
CA HIS A 71 -8.95 -12.31 7.60
C HIS A 71 -8.70 -13.81 7.68
N ARG A 72 -9.02 -14.46 8.81
CA ARG A 72 -8.89 -15.90 8.98
C ARG A 72 -9.79 -16.72 8.05
N LYS A 73 -10.98 -16.20 7.73
CA LYS A 73 -11.94 -16.87 6.85
C LYS A 73 -11.56 -16.77 5.37
N TYR A 74 -11.03 -15.63 4.94
CA TYR A 74 -10.83 -15.32 3.52
C TYR A 74 -9.37 -15.22 3.08
N GLY A 75 -8.43 -14.96 4.00
CA GLY A 75 -7.01 -14.90 3.70
C GLY A 75 -6.53 -13.63 2.98
N PHE A 76 -7.30 -12.54 2.97
CA PHE A 76 -6.83 -11.26 2.41
C PHE A 76 -5.68 -10.69 3.25
N MET A 77 -4.84 -9.85 2.65
CA MET A 77 -3.68 -9.28 3.32
C MET A 77 -4.07 -8.32 4.45
N LEU A 78 -3.39 -8.42 5.59
CA LEU A 78 -3.60 -7.55 6.75
C LEU A 78 -2.31 -6.77 7.07
N THR A 79 -2.46 -5.50 7.44
CA THR A 79 -1.36 -4.60 7.81
C THR A 79 -1.59 -4.02 9.20
N ILE A 80 -0.50 -3.71 9.89
CA ILE A 80 -0.55 -3.00 11.18
C ILE A 80 0.14 -1.64 11.02
N SER A 81 -0.52 -0.59 11.50
CA SER A 81 0.06 0.75 11.55
C SER A 81 -0.04 1.35 12.94
N SER A 82 0.96 2.14 13.33
CA SER A 82 0.99 2.77 14.67
C SER A 82 0.09 4.00 14.77
N GLY A 83 -0.20 4.65 13.63
CA GLY A 83 -0.90 5.94 13.56
C GLY A 83 -0.26 7.06 14.39
N ALA A 84 1.02 6.90 14.75
CA ALA A 84 1.75 7.82 15.60
C ALA A 84 2.07 9.12 14.85
N ARG A 85 1.58 10.25 15.35
CA ARG A 85 1.96 11.60 14.84
C ARG A 85 3.22 12.16 15.51
N THR A 86 3.70 11.49 16.55
CA THR A 86 4.87 11.88 17.35
C THR A 86 5.65 10.64 17.76
N TYR A 87 6.96 10.77 17.94
CA TYR A 87 7.86 9.65 18.31
C TYR A 87 7.42 8.95 19.61
N THR A 88 6.85 9.68 20.57
CA THR A 88 6.34 9.14 21.85
C THR A 88 5.20 8.13 21.71
N ARG A 89 4.55 8.09 20.53
CA ARG A 89 3.47 7.15 20.22
C ARG A 89 3.94 5.96 19.41
N LEU A 90 5.22 5.90 19.03
CA LEU A 90 5.81 4.70 18.47
C LEU A 90 5.88 3.62 19.54
N ARG A 91 5.84 2.36 19.09
CA ARG A 91 5.86 1.18 19.93
C ARG A 91 6.84 0.19 19.35
N GLY A 92 7.57 -0.50 20.21
CA GLY A 92 8.41 -1.61 19.80
C GLY A 92 7.55 -2.79 19.32
N VAL A 93 8.13 -3.69 18.53
CA VAL A 93 7.41 -4.87 18.01
C VAL A 93 6.74 -5.67 19.13
N ARG A 94 7.43 -5.88 20.26
CA ARG A 94 6.86 -6.59 21.43
C ARG A 94 5.61 -5.91 21.99
N GLU A 95 5.60 -4.59 22.06
CA GLU A 95 4.45 -3.83 22.55
C GLU A 95 3.30 -3.90 21.56
N ILE A 96 3.59 -3.84 20.26
CA ILE A 96 2.60 -4.03 19.19
C ILE A 96 1.96 -5.41 19.31
N THR A 97 2.75 -6.48 19.47
CA THR A 97 2.25 -7.84 19.67
C THR A 97 1.32 -7.93 20.87
N ASN A 98 1.72 -7.37 22.01
CA ASN A 98 0.88 -7.33 23.20
C ASN A 98 -0.43 -6.56 22.95
N LEU A 99 -0.38 -5.41 22.28
CA LEU A 99 -1.58 -4.65 21.92
C LEU A 99 -2.51 -5.45 20.99
N CYS A 100 -1.95 -6.15 20.02
CA CYS A 100 -2.70 -6.95 19.06
C CYS A 100 -3.39 -8.16 19.72
N SER A 101 -2.75 -8.75 20.73
CA SER A 101 -3.34 -9.86 21.50
C SER A 101 -4.69 -9.49 22.15
N HIS A 102 -4.93 -8.22 22.49
CA HIS A 102 -6.17 -7.77 23.14
C HIS A 102 -7.43 -7.95 22.28
N PHE A 103 -7.30 -8.05 20.96
CA PHE A 103 -8.41 -8.36 20.06
C PHE A 103 -8.27 -9.75 19.41
N GLY A 104 -7.39 -10.59 19.96
CA GLY A 104 -7.30 -12.01 19.63
C GLY A 104 -6.34 -12.37 18.50
N MET A 105 -5.46 -11.46 18.09
CA MET A 105 -4.42 -11.70 17.10
C MET A 105 -3.25 -12.47 17.73
N THR A 106 -2.73 -13.47 17.04
CA THR A 106 -1.55 -14.22 17.52
C THR A 106 -0.25 -13.48 17.22
N ASP A 107 0.84 -13.93 17.84
CA ASP A 107 2.18 -13.39 17.59
C ASP A 107 2.57 -13.60 16.12
N GLU A 108 2.30 -14.78 15.57
CA GLU A 108 2.59 -15.13 14.18
C GLU A 108 1.80 -14.25 13.21
N GLU A 109 0.50 -14.07 13.45
CA GLU A 109 -0.35 -13.18 12.66
C GLU A 109 0.18 -11.74 12.73
N THR A 110 0.60 -11.28 13.91
CA THR A 110 1.13 -9.93 14.12
C THR A 110 2.41 -9.73 13.30
N ILE A 111 3.36 -10.67 13.38
CA ILE A 111 4.61 -10.60 12.62
C ILE A 111 4.34 -10.66 11.12
N ALA A 112 3.44 -11.53 10.66
CA ALA A 112 3.04 -11.59 9.26
C ALA A 112 2.44 -10.26 8.78
N ALA A 113 1.58 -9.63 9.57
CA ALA A 113 0.97 -8.35 9.25
C ALA A 113 1.94 -7.15 9.31
N LEU A 114 2.99 -7.22 10.12
CA LEU A 114 4.07 -6.22 10.11
C LEU A 114 4.96 -6.37 8.86
N ASN A 115 5.18 -7.61 8.42
CA ASN A 115 5.99 -7.90 7.23
C ASN A 115 5.23 -7.74 5.90
N SER A 116 3.89 -7.63 5.95
CA SER A 116 3.05 -7.54 4.74
C SER A 116 3.27 -6.26 3.92
N VAL A 117 3.86 -5.22 4.52
CA VAL A 117 4.25 -3.98 3.81
C VAL A 117 5.19 -4.28 2.65
N SER A 118 6.13 -5.22 2.81
CA SER A 118 7.04 -5.62 1.73
C SER A 118 6.29 -6.26 0.55
N ALA A 119 5.24 -7.03 0.83
CA ALA A 119 4.37 -7.62 -0.19
C ALA A 119 3.46 -6.57 -0.86
N LEU A 120 3.07 -5.52 -0.14
CA LEU A 120 2.34 -4.38 -0.70
C LEU A 120 3.19 -3.54 -1.67
N LEU A 121 4.47 -3.34 -1.37
CA LEU A 121 5.38 -2.52 -2.17
C LEU A 121 5.90 -3.24 -3.41
N ASN A 122 5.94 -4.58 -3.36
CA ASN A 122 6.27 -5.44 -4.50
C ASN A 122 5.05 -6.31 -4.86
N PRO A 123 3.96 -5.70 -5.37
CA PRO A 123 2.81 -6.48 -5.80
C PRO A 123 3.23 -7.38 -6.97
N GLN A 124 2.87 -8.66 -6.90
CA GLN A 124 3.11 -9.64 -7.98
C GLN A 124 2.44 -9.23 -9.31
N ASN A 125 1.51 -8.28 -9.28
CA ASN A 125 0.87 -7.70 -10.45
C ASN A 125 1.30 -6.24 -10.62
N ALA A 126 1.73 -5.91 -11.84
CA ALA A 126 2.20 -4.58 -12.23
C ALA A 126 1.19 -3.50 -11.82
N VAL A 127 1.66 -2.51 -11.07
CA VAL A 127 0.93 -1.25 -10.84
C VAL A 127 0.67 -0.64 -12.22
N THR A 128 -0.59 -0.64 -12.65
CA THR A 128 -0.97 0.10 -13.86
C THR A 128 -0.91 1.58 -13.51
N VAL A 129 0.22 2.22 -13.83
CA VAL A 129 0.33 3.68 -13.86
C VAL A 129 -0.69 4.18 -14.87
N ASN A 130 -1.74 4.86 -14.38
CA ASN A 130 -2.68 5.54 -15.26
C ASN A 130 -1.97 6.76 -15.86
N PRO A 131 -1.74 6.82 -17.19
CA PRO A 131 -1.02 7.92 -17.83
C PRO A 131 -1.68 9.29 -17.59
N GLN A 132 -2.97 9.32 -17.25
CA GLN A 132 -3.72 10.55 -17.03
C GLN A 132 -3.34 11.32 -15.76
N ASN A 133 -2.50 10.76 -14.88
CA ASN A 133 -2.07 11.42 -13.63
C ASN A 133 -0.67 12.04 -13.70
N PHE A 134 0.08 11.79 -14.78
CA PHE A 134 1.26 12.58 -15.11
C PHE A 134 0.78 13.69 -16.04
N GLY A 135 0.55 14.87 -15.47
CA GLY A 135 0.30 16.06 -16.27
C GLY A 135 1.43 16.19 -17.28
N ALA A 136 1.08 16.12 -18.57
CA ALA A 136 1.99 16.52 -19.64
C ALA A 136 2.48 17.94 -19.33
N PRO A 137 3.77 18.26 -19.55
CA PRO A 137 4.22 19.64 -19.52
C PRO A 137 3.33 20.42 -20.48
N SER A 138 2.71 21.49 -19.99
CA SER A 138 1.90 22.37 -20.84
C SER A 138 2.80 22.98 -21.90
N GLU A 139 2.69 22.49 -23.14
CA GLU A 139 3.23 23.14 -24.32
C GLU A 139 2.47 24.45 -24.53
N ASN A 140 2.97 25.51 -23.93
CA ASN A 140 2.69 26.89 -24.31
C ASN A 140 3.87 27.75 -23.86
N ASP A 141 4.99 27.61 -24.58
CA ASP A 141 5.90 28.71 -24.80
C ASP A 141 6.38 28.61 -26.25
N SER A 142 5.71 29.38 -27.11
CA SER A 142 6.13 29.61 -28.50
C SER A 142 6.64 31.04 -28.60
N SER A 143 7.97 31.17 -28.71
CA SER A 143 8.74 32.25 -29.34
C SER A 143 10.21 32.00 -28.99
N VAL A 144 11.24 32.09 -29.82
CA VAL A 144 11.49 32.60 -31.17
C VAL A 144 12.93 32.13 -31.52
N GLY A 145 13.25 31.96 -32.81
CA GLY A 145 14.63 31.91 -33.33
C GLY A 145 15.00 30.57 -33.98
N GLU A 146 14.72 30.34 -35.27
CA GLU A 146 15.46 30.82 -36.45
C GLU A 146 16.69 29.94 -36.82
N SER A 147 16.47 29.17 -37.90
CA SER A 147 17.35 28.53 -38.90
C SER A 147 18.85 28.30 -38.64
N ALA A 148 19.35 27.09 -39.00
CA ALA A 148 20.18 26.90 -40.22
C ALA A 148 20.59 25.41 -40.45
N ALA A 149 20.42 24.97 -41.71
CA ALA A 149 21.30 24.10 -42.55
C ALA A 149 21.71 22.69 -42.06
N CYS A 150 21.36 21.60 -42.78
CA CYS A 150 22.17 20.90 -43.82
C CYS A 150 23.52 20.37 -43.26
N GLU A 151 23.90 19.10 -43.31
CA GLU A 151 23.95 18.14 -44.44
C GLU A 151 24.35 16.73 -43.94
N GLU A 152 24.02 15.70 -44.73
CA GLU A 152 24.52 14.32 -44.62
C GLU A 152 25.96 14.18 -45.15
N SER A 153 26.80 13.46 -44.41
CA SER A 153 27.94 12.66 -44.89
C SER A 153 28.44 11.83 -43.70
N GLY A 154 28.54 10.51 -43.67
CA GLY A 154 28.90 9.60 -44.75
C GLY A 154 30.42 9.52 -44.86
N GLU A 155 31.09 8.80 -43.95
CA GLU A 155 32.37 8.14 -44.23
C GLU A 155 32.72 7.08 -43.16
N SER A 156 33.04 5.88 -43.68
CA SER A 156 33.54 4.68 -43.00
C SER A 156 34.99 4.84 -42.55
N TYR A 157 35.48 3.98 -41.63
CA TYR A 157 36.73 3.23 -41.84
C TYR A 157 36.85 2.08 -40.83
N ASP A 158 37.43 0.99 -41.32
CA ASP A 158 37.58 -0.34 -40.74
C ASP A 158 38.62 -0.45 -39.59
N ASP A 159 38.35 -1.46 -38.75
CA ASP A 159 39.29 -2.52 -38.29
C ASP A 159 40.73 -2.16 -37.89
N ILE A 160 41.06 -2.26 -36.59
CA ILE A 160 42.31 -2.90 -36.14
C ILE A 160 42.17 -3.45 -34.72
N GLY A 161 42.45 -4.75 -34.54
CA GLY A 161 43.52 -5.13 -33.61
C GLY A 161 43.15 -5.65 -32.22
N ASN A 162 43.00 -6.96 -32.15
CA ASN A 162 43.21 -7.85 -31.01
C ASN A 162 44.56 -7.62 -30.28
N ALA A 163 44.63 -7.75 -28.95
CA ALA A 163 45.66 -8.49 -28.18
C ALA A 163 45.69 -8.19 -26.66
N GLU A 164 45.64 -9.28 -25.87
CA GLU A 164 46.45 -9.63 -24.68
C GLU A 164 46.60 -8.64 -23.50
N GLU A 165 46.15 -8.97 -22.29
CA GLU A 165 46.75 -9.92 -21.30
C GLU A 165 48.03 -9.37 -20.64
N ILE A 166 47.88 -8.63 -19.53
CA ILE A 166 48.84 -8.51 -18.41
C ILE A 166 48.15 -7.68 -17.31
N SER A 167 48.14 -7.96 -16.00
CA SER A 167 48.72 -8.99 -15.12
C SER A 167 47.91 -8.98 -13.82
#